data_AF-A0A4Z2BHQ3-F1
#
_entry.id   AF-A0A4Z2BHQ3-F1
#
_cell.length_a   1.000
_cell.length_b   1.000
_cell.length_c   1.000
_cell.angle_alpha   90.00
_cell.angle_beta   90.00
_cell.angle_gamma   90.00
#
_symmetry.space_group_name_H-M   'P 1'
#
loop_
_entity.id
_entity.type
_entity.pdbx_description
1 polymer ?
#
loop_
_entity_poly.entity_id
_entity_poly.type
_entity_poly.pdbx_seq_one_letter_code
_entity_poly.pdbx_strand_id
1 'polypeptide(L)'
;MVQPFPSTRMMLKILLISSFVGWVRCQESQTMTLEEKTVIREQILEMFDHAYGSYMKNAYPADELMPLSCRGRVRGQEPNRGDIDESLGKFSLTLIDTLDTLVVLNKLDEFEDAVRKAVSDVRLDNDVVVSVFETNIRVLGGLLGAHVMADLLRQRGERMQWYQDELLHMAKELGHRLLPAFNTSSGLPYPKVNLRYGVLNPLSRTGTESDTCTACAGTMILEFAALSRLSGESVFEENCT
;
A
#
# COMPACT_ATOMS: atom_id res chain seq x y z
N MET A 1 67.89 -20.79 37.26
CA MET A 1 66.49 -20.72 37.75
C MET A 1 65.61 -20.54 36.52
N VAL A 2 65.16 -21.65 35.90
CA VAL A 2 64.39 -21.62 34.64
C VAL A 2 62.96 -21.97 34.99
N GLN A 3 62.05 -21.01 34.79
CA GLN A 3 60.61 -21.18 35.00
C GLN A 3 60.06 -22.24 34.02
N PRO A 4 59.19 -23.17 34.44
CA PRO A 4 58.66 -24.17 33.53
C PRO A 4 57.64 -23.54 32.58
N PHE A 5 57.83 -23.77 31.28
CA PHE A 5 56.87 -23.38 30.25
C PHE A 5 55.54 -24.15 30.43
N PRO A 6 54.39 -23.50 30.24
CA PRO A 6 53.09 -24.15 30.40
C PRO A 6 52.90 -25.29 29.39
N SER A 7 52.35 -26.41 29.84
CA SER A 7 52.00 -27.58 29.00
C SER A 7 51.11 -27.16 27.82
N THR A 8 51.41 -27.66 26.63
CA THR A 8 50.67 -27.43 25.37
C THR A 8 49.15 -27.68 25.52
N ARG A 9 48.76 -28.61 26.40
CA ARG A 9 47.36 -28.91 26.73
C ARG A 9 46.66 -27.78 27.49
N MET A 10 47.40 -27.03 28.31
CA MET A 10 46.86 -25.90 29.08
C MET A 10 46.67 -24.67 28.17
N MET A 11 47.61 -24.40 27.26
CA MET A 11 47.44 -23.34 26.27
C MET A 11 46.27 -23.58 25.32
N LEU A 12 46.06 -24.83 24.87
CA LEU A 12 44.94 -25.17 24.00
C LEU A 12 43.58 -24.97 24.70
N LYS A 13 43.47 -25.30 25.99
CA LYS A 13 42.25 -25.05 26.78
C LYS A 13 41.97 -23.56 26.96
N ILE A 14 43.00 -22.76 27.21
CA ILE A 14 42.85 -21.30 27.36
C ILE A 14 42.41 -20.67 26.03
N LEU A 15 42.99 -21.10 24.90
CA LEU A 15 42.59 -20.66 23.55
C LEU A 15 41.16 -21.06 23.18
N LEU A 16 40.72 -22.26 23.56
CA LEU A 16 39.34 -22.70 23.31
C LEU A 16 38.33 -21.95 24.20
N ILE A 17 38.68 -21.65 25.45
CA ILE A 17 37.82 -20.87 26.34
C ILE A 17 37.75 -19.40 25.88
N SER A 18 38.88 -18.81 25.46
CA SER A 18 38.89 -17.43 24.97
C SER A 18 38.16 -17.27 23.63
N SER A 19 38.25 -18.26 22.73
CA SER A 19 37.48 -18.25 21.49
C SER A 19 35.98 -18.41 21.75
N PHE A 20 35.59 -19.22 22.72
CA PHE A 20 34.19 -19.42 23.11
C PHE A 20 33.60 -18.16 23.77
N VAL A 21 34.35 -17.52 24.68
CA VAL A 21 33.92 -16.24 25.30
C VAL A 21 33.90 -15.09 24.29
N GLY A 22 34.84 -15.07 23.33
CA GLY A 22 34.85 -14.13 22.22
C GLY A 22 33.65 -14.30 21.27
N TRP A 23 33.24 -15.55 21.01
CA TRP A 23 32.04 -15.87 20.25
C TRP A 23 30.76 -15.43 20.97
N VAL A 24 30.65 -15.68 22.28
CA VAL A 24 29.47 -15.27 23.08
C VAL A 24 29.33 -13.74 23.14
N ARG A 25 30.44 -12.99 23.22
CA ARG A 25 30.42 -11.52 23.17
C ARG A 25 30.09 -10.95 21.78
N CYS A 26 30.30 -11.72 20.72
CA CYS A 26 29.99 -11.28 19.35
C CYS A 26 28.50 -11.42 19.02
N GLN A 27 27.68 -11.91 19.96
CA GLN A 27 26.28 -12.27 19.75
C GLN A 27 25.30 -11.48 20.64
N GLU A 28 25.71 -10.31 21.13
CA GLU A 28 24.74 -9.27 21.48
C GLU A 28 24.27 -8.62 20.18
N SER A 29 23.16 -9.14 19.63
CA SER A 29 22.38 -8.38 18.66
C SER A 29 22.05 -7.02 19.30
N GLN A 30 22.47 -5.92 18.68
CA GLN A 30 22.07 -4.58 19.09
C GLN A 30 20.57 -4.41 18.83
N THR A 31 19.75 -4.97 19.71
CA THR A 31 18.31 -4.77 19.71
C THR A 31 18.02 -3.44 20.38
N MET A 32 17.19 -2.61 19.75
CA MET A 32 16.72 -1.37 20.37
C MET A 32 16.07 -1.64 21.74
N THR A 33 16.39 -0.78 22.70
CA THR A 33 15.76 -0.74 24.01
C THR A 33 14.27 -0.38 23.91
N LEU A 34 13.50 -0.60 24.98
CA LEU A 34 12.07 -0.28 24.99
C LEU A 34 11.85 1.25 24.92
N GLU A 35 12.73 1.99 25.57
CA GLU A 35 12.76 3.45 25.59
C GLU A 35 13.02 4.00 24.18
N GLU A 36 14.05 3.50 23.49
CA GLU A 36 14.34 3.87 22.10
C GLU A 36 13.18 3.56 21.16
N LYS A 37 12.54 2.39 21.29
CA LYS A 37 11.36 2.03 20.50
C LYS A 37 10.19 2.98 20.75
N THR A 38 10.02 3.44 22.00
CA THR A 38 8.95 4.36 22.37
C THR A 38 9.20 5.75 21.77
N VAL A 39 10.42 6.27 21.87
CA VAL A 39 10.80 7.55 21.26
C VAL A 39 10.60 7.53 19.75
N ILE A 40 11.05 6.47 19.07
CA ILE A 40 10.88 6.37 17.60
C ILE A 40 9.39 6.23 17.24
N ARG A 41 8.60 5.49 18.02
CA ARG A 41 7.14 5.41 17.80
C ARG A 41 6.48 6.79 17.87
N GLU A 42 6.81 7.59 18.87
CA GLU A 42 6.27 8.94 19.03
C GLU A 42 6.67 9.86 17.86
N GLN A 43 7.92 9.77 17.40
CA GLN A 43 8.38 10.51 16.21
C GLN A 43 7.62 10.10 14.94
N ILE A 44 7.36 8.80 14.75
CA ILE A 44 6.56 8.30 13.62
C ILE A 44 5.13 8.86 13.67
N LEU A 45 4.51 8.91 14.85
CA LEU A 45 3.17 9.48 15.03
C LEU A 45 3.16 10.97 14.68
N GLU A 46 4.16 11.74 15.15
CA GLU A 46 4.30 13.16 14.82
C GLU A 46 4.46 13.37 13.30
N MET A 47 5.32 12.57 12.66
CA MET A 47 5.53 12.64 11.21
C MET A 47 4.26 12.32 10.42
N PHE A 48 3.50 11.30 10.85
CA PHE A 48 2.23 10.96 10.22
C PHE A 48 1.22 12.09 10.37
N ASP A 49 1.07 12.65 11.58
CA ASP A 49 0.15 13.76 11.84
C ASP A 49 0.49 15.00 11.03
N HIS A 50 1.78 15.30 10.89
CA HIS A 50 2.25 16.36 10.03
C HIS A 50 1.86 16.13 8.56
N ALA A 51 2.13 14.93 8.03
CA ALA A 51 1.90 14.61 6.63
C ALA A 51 0.39 14.51 6.29
N TYR A 52 -0.34 13.67 7.03
CA TYR A 52 -1.77 13.46 6.83
C TYR A 52 -2.59 14.73 7.07
N GLY A 53 -2.30 15.44 8.17
CA GLY A 53 -2.95 16.73 8.45
C GLY A 53 -2.71 17.78 7.36
N SER A 54 -1.49 17.82 6.81
CA SER A 54 -1.15 18.73 5.70
C SER A 54 -1.85 18.35 4.40
N TYR A 55 -1.99 17.05 4.11
CA TYR A 55 -2.76 16.57 2.97
C TYR A 55 -4.23 16.96 3.10
N MET A 56 -4.86 16.64 4.24
CA MET A 56 -6.27 16.94 4.49
C MET A 56 -6.55 18.45 4.43
N LYS A 57 -5.62 19.28 4.87
CA LYS A 57 -5.76 20.74 4.85
C LYS A 57 -5.57 21.37 3.47
N ASN A 58 -4.57 20.92 2.71
CA ASN A 58 -4.09 21.68 1.54
C ASN A 58 -4.32 20.97 0.19
N ALA A 59 -4.59 19.67 0.21
CA ALA A 59 -4.63 18.86 -1.00
C ALA A 59 -5.94 18.09 -1.19
N TYR A 60 -6.62 17.66 -0.12
CA TYR A 60 -7.92 16.99 -0.26
C TYR A 60 -8.91 17.83 -1.11
N PRO A 61 -9.56 17.26 -2.14
CA PRO A 61 -9.64 15.84 -2.51
C PRO A 61 -8.67 15.38 -3.62
N ALA A 62 -7.62 16.15 -3.92
CA ALA A 62 -6.61 15.76 -4.91
C ALA A 62 -5.91 14.44 -4.54
N ASP A 63 -5.31 13.80 -5.53
CA ASP A 63 -4.66 12.49 -5.35
C ASP A 63 -3.38 12.61 -4.49
N GLU A 64 -2.62 13.70 -4.60
CA GLU A 64 -1.39 13.94 -3.84
C GLU A 64 -1.27 15.40 -3.36
N LEU A 65 -0.46 15.60 -2.32
CA LEU A 65 -0.02 16.93 -1.86
C LEU A 65 1.28 17.34 -2.57
N MET A 66 1.34 18.58 -3.03
CA MET A 66 2.60 19.26 -3.37
C MET A 66 3.09 20.08 -2.17
N PRO A 67 3.99 19.55 -1.33
CA PRO A 67 4.25 20.11 0.01
C PRO A 67 4.92 21.48 -0.01
N LEU A 68 5.77 21.77 -1.01
CA LEU A 68 6.44 23.07 -1.11
C LEU A 68 5.50 24.20 -1.51
N SER A 69 4.45 23.89 -2.28
CA SER A 69 3.47 24.87 -2.75
C SER A 69 2.14 24.81 -2.01
N CYS A 70 2.02 23.94 -0.99
CA CYS A 70 0.80 23.73 -0.18
C CYS A 70 -0.47 23.64 -1.03
N ARG A 71 -0.47 22.79 -2.06
CA ARG A 71 -1.63 22.59 -2.95
C ARG A 71 -1.75 21.14 -3.37
N GLY A 72 -2.96 20.73 -3.73
CA GLY A 72 -3.20 19.42 -4.34
C GLY A 72 -2.58 19.32 -5.74
N ARG A 73 -2.09 18.13 -6.08
CA ARG A 73 -1.66 17.79 -7.43
C ARG A 73 -2.84 17.25 -8.22
N VAL A 74 -3.16 17.89 -9.35
CA VAL A 74 -4.28 17.49 -10.21
C VAL A 74 -3.75 17.21 -11.61
N ARG A 75 -3.90 15.97 -12.05
CA ARG A 75 -3.44 15.54 -13.37
C ARG A 75 -4.00 16.42 -14.48
N GLY A 76 -3.09 16.95 -15.31
CA GLY A 76 -3.39 17.87 -16.41
C GLY A 76 -3.29 19.36 -16.06
N GLN A 77 -3.16 19.73 -14.78
CA GLN A 77 -2.90 21.12 -14.37
C GLN A 77 -1.41 21.39 -14.17
N GLU A 78 -0.66 20.40 -13.70
CA GLU A 78 0.79 20.49 -13.51
C GLU A 78 1.58 19.89 -14.68
N PRO A 79 2.86 20.29 -14.84
CA PRO A 79 3.79 19.56 -15.70
C PRO A 79 3.80 18.07 -15.36
N ASN A 80 3.67 17.25 -16.40
CA ASN A 80 3.62 15.81 -16.31
C ASN A 80 4.97 15.26 -15.80
N ARG A 81 4.93 14.37 -14.79
CA ARG A 81 6.12 13.72 -14.18
C ARG A 81 6.44 12.34 -14.76
N GLY A 82 5.91 12.03 -15.94
CA GLY A 82 5.96 10.69 -16.54
C GLY A 82 5.03 9.71 -15.84
N ASP A 83 5.49 8.47 -15.73
CA ASP A 83 4.73 7.31 -15.22
C ASP A 83 4.17 7.52 -13.81
N ILE A 84 4.80 8.38 -13.00
CA ILE A 84 4.34 8.72 -11.65
C ILE A 84 2.91 9.28 -11.68
N ASP A 85 2.58 10.12 -12.67
CA ASP A 85 1.25 10.73 -12.76
C ASP A 85 0.19 9.77 -13.32
N GLU A 86 0.57 8.56 -13.74
CA GLU A 86 -0.37 7.53 -14.19
C GLU A 86 -1.09 6.84 -13.02
N SER A 87 -0.55 6.99 -11.81
CA SER A 87 -1.23 6.63 -10.56
C SER A 87 -2.36 7.60 -10.19
N LEU A 88 -2.42 8.79 -10.80
CA LEU A 88 -3.39 9.83 -10.48
C LEU A 88 -4.67 9.65 -11.33
N GLY A 89 -5.69 9.03 -10.74
CA GLY A 89 -6.98 8.73 -11.38
C GLY A 89 -8.16 9.55 -10.87
N LYS A 90 -7.91 10.62 -10.09
CA LYS A 90 -8.93 11.48 -9.47
C LYS A 90 -9.83 10.74 -8.47
N PHE A 91 -9.22 9.89 -7.65
CA PHE A 91 -9.90 9.08 -6.63
C PHE A 91 -9.44 9.42 -5.21
N SER A 92 -8.82 10.59 -5.01
CA SER A 92 -8.26 10.99 -3.71
C SER A 92 -7.24 9.97 -3.23
N LEU A 93 -6.28 9.59 -4.09
CA LEU A 93 -5.31 8.52 -3.88
C LEU A 93 -4.75 8.47 -2.45
N THR A 94 -4.16 9.58 -1.96
CA THR A 94 -3.56 9.64 -0.62
C THR A 94 -4.58 9.35 0.50
N LEU A 95 -5.84 9.75 0.34
CA LEU A 95 -6.89 9.42 1.32
C LEU A 95 -7.07 7.89 1.40
N ILE A 96 -7.23 7.22 0.26
CA ILE A 96 -7.45 5.77 0.20
C ILE A 96 -6.23 5.01 0.73
N ASP A 97 -5.04 5.41 0.30
CA ASP A 97 -3.75 4.78 0.65
C ASP A 97 -3.40 4.91 2.15
N THR A 98 -4.07 5.81 2.87
CA THR A 98 -3.83 6.04 4.31
C THR A 98 -4.89 5.43 5.23
N LEU A 99 -5.98 4.89 4.69
CA LEU A 99 -7.11 4.41 5.50
C LEU A 99 -6.71 3.33 6.52
N ASP A 100 -5.97 2.31 6.09
CA ASP A 100 -5.52 1.24 6.98
C ASP A 100 -4.47 1.72 8.00
N THR A 101 -3.61 2.65 7.59
CA THR A 101 -2.58 3.26 8.44
C THR A 101 -3.21 4.03 9.59
N LEU A 102 -4.33 4.71 9.38
CA LEU A 102 -5.09 5.36 10.46
C LEU A 102 -5.51 4.35 11.52
N VAL A 103 -5.92 3.14 11.12
CA VAL A 103 -6.27 2.07 12.07
C VAL A 103 -5.04 1.53 12.79
N VAL A 104 -3.94 1.28 12.07
CA VAL A 104 -2.67 0.80 12.65
C VAL A 104 -2.11 1.77 13.69
N LEU A 105 -2.27 3.08 13.46
CA LEU A 105 -1.83 4.14 14.38
C LEU A 105 -2.87 4.50 15.45
N ASN A 106 -3.98 3.74 15.55
CA ASN A 106 -5.08 3.94 16.50
C ASN A 106 -5.75 5.33 16.38
N LYS A 107 -5.85 5.86 15.16
CA LYS A 107 -6.54 7.11 14.80
C LYS A 107 -7.94 6.82 14.26
N LEU A 108 -8.77 6.22 15.11
CA LEU A 108 -10.06 5.64 14.70
C LEU A 108 -11.13 6.69 14.36
N ASP A 109 -11.05 7.88 14.94
CA ASP A 109 -11.96 8.99 14.59
C ASP A 109 -11.65 9.50 13.19
N GLU A 110 -10.37 9.69 12.89
CA GLU A 110 -9.89 10.10 11.56
C GLU A 110 -10.15 9.01 10.52
N PHE A 111 -10.00 7.74 10.87
CA PHE A 111 -10.37 6.61 10.00
C PHE A 111 -11.85 6.68 9.61
N GLU A 112 -12.76 6.82 10.59
CA GLU A 112 -14.19 6.87 10.31
C GLU A 112 -14.56 8.07 9.41
N ASP A 113 -13.99 9.26 9.67
CA ASP A 113 -14.20 10.45 8.82
C ASP A 113 -13.63 10.26 7.41
N ALA A 114 -12.43 9.66 7.30
CA ALA A 114 -11.80 9.37 6.02
C ALA A 114 -12.61 8.37 5.19
N VAL A 115 -13.16 7.31 5.81
CA VAL A 115 -14.05 6.36 5.12
C VAL A 115 -15.31 7.07 4.62
N ARG A 116 -15.92 7.95 5.42
CA ARG A 116 -17.09 8.74 4.96
C ARG A 116 -16.75 9.61 3.76
N LYS A 117 -15.62 10.29 3.79
CA LYS A 117 -15.11 11.12 2.69
C LYS A 117 -14.83 10.30 1.43
N ALA A 118 -14.21 9.13 1.59
CA ALA A 118 -13.97 8.22 0.48
C ALA A 118 -15.29 7.82 -0.18
N VAL A 119 -16.28 7.39 0.61
CA VAL A 119 -17.60 7.01 0.11
C VAL A 119 -18.35 8.19 -0.55
N SER A 120 -18.23 9.40 -0.01
CA SER A 120 -18.97 10.56 -0.53
C SER A 120 -18.35 11.15 -1.80
N ASP A 121 -17.03 11.26 -1.85
CA ASP A 121 -16.34 12.15 -2.79
C ASP A 121 -15.61 11.39 -3.91
N VAL A 122 -15.19 10.13 -3.67
CA VAL A 122 -14.44 9.35 -4.66
C VAL A 122 -15.36 8.90 -5.80
N ARG A 123 -14.87 9.04 -7.03
CA ARG A 123 -15.54 8.54 -8.24
C ARG A 123 -14.56 7.68 -9.01
N LEU A 124 -14.99 6.49 -9.40
CA LEU A 124 -14.17 5.52 -10.14
C LEU A 124 -14.52 5.47 -11.63
N ASP A 125 -15.56 6.19 -12.07
CA ASP A 125 -15.92 6.37 -13.47
C ASP A 125 -15.38 7.70 -14.03
N ASN A 126 -14.06 7.80 -14.15
CA ASN A 126 -13.39 8.96 -14.75
C ASN A 126 -12.89 8.62 -16.15
N ASP A 127 -13.01 9.55 -17.11
CA ASP A 127 -12.37 9.41 -18.43
C ASP A 127 -10.87 9.74 -18.32
N VAL A 128 -10.11 8.83 -17.72
CA VAL A 128 -8.68 8.95 -17.46
C VAL A 128 -8.00 7.59 -17.65
N VAL A 129 -6.82 7.60 -18.25
CA VAL A 129 -5.97 6.42 -18.44
C VAL A 129 -5.06 6.29 -17.23
N VAL A 130 -5.16 5.18 -16.49
CA VAL A 130 -4.37 4.91 -15.29
C VAL A 130 -3.47 3.70 -15.48
N SER A 131 -2.41 3.62 -14.67
CA SER A 131 -1.61 2.41 -14.53
C SER A 131 -2.43 1.33 -13.83
N VAL A 132 -2.54 0.15 -14.45
CA VAL A 132 -3.26 -0.99 -13.88
C VAL A 132 -2.58 -1.46 -12.60
N PHE A 133 -1.25 -1.51 -12.61
CA PHE A 133 -0.42 -1.90 -11.47
C PHE A 133 -0.58 -0.95 -10.28
N GLU A 134 -0.39 0.35 -10.47
CA GLU A 134 -0.48 1.33 -9.37
C GLU A 134 -1.91 1.40 -8.81
N THR A 135 -2.91 1.35 -9.70
CA THR A 135 -4.32 1.38 -9.28
C THR A 135 -4.69 0.12 -8.48
N ASN A 136 -4.14 -1.04 -8.85
CA ASN A 136 -4.32 -2.28 -8.10
C ASN A 136 -3.73 -2.18 -6.69
N ILE A 137 -2.42 -1.91 -6.57
CA ILE A 137 -1.76 -2.00 -5.27
C ILE A 137 -2.17 -0.89 -4.29
N ARG A 138 -2.50 0.31 -4.80
CA ARG A 138 -2.82 1.46 -3.93
C ARG A 138 -4.31 1.61 -3.69
N VAL A 139 -5.10 1.59 -4.75
CA VAL A 139 -6.54 1.91 -4.65
C VAL A 139 -7.33 0.66 -4.31
N LEU A 140 -7.18 -0.42 -5.10
CA LEU A 140 -7.88 -1.67 -4.79
C LEU A 140 -7.38 -2.25 -3.47
N GLY A 141 -6.06 -2.33 -3.28
CA GLY A 141 -5.44 -2.74 -2.02
C GLY A 141 -5.90 -1.90 -0.82
N GLY A 142 -5.85 -0.56 -0.93
CA GLY A 142 -6.29 0.34 0.14
C GLY A 142 -7.79 0.20 0.48
N LEU A 143 -8.66 0.10 -0.53
CA LEU A 143 -10.10 -0.12 -0.31
C LEU A 143 -10.39 -1.45 0.38
N LEU A 144 -9.72 -2.54 -0.05
CA LEU A 144 -9.89 -3.87 0.55
C LEU A 144 -9.34 -3.93 1.97
N GLY A 145 -8.14 -3.38 2.21
CA GLY A 145 -7.53 -3.31 3.54
C GLY A 145 -8.41 -2.51 4.51
N ALA A 146 -8.90 -1.35 4.08
CA ALA A 146 -9.81 -0.52 4.87
C ALA A 146 -11.18 -1.19 5.10
N HIS A 147 -11.71 -1.91 4.11
CA HIS A 147 -12.94 -2.71 4.28
C HIS A 147 -12.78 -3.75 5.40
N VAL A 148 -11.69 -4.53 5.38
CA VAL A 148 -11.41 -5.53 6.41
C VAL A 148 -11.30 -4.88 7.79
N MET A 149 -10.60 -3.75 7.90
CA MET A 149 -10.49 -3.03 9.17
C MET A 149 -11.85 -2.47 9.66
N ALA A 150 -12.64 -1.89 8.75
CA ALA A 150 -13.97 -1.37 9.07
C ALA A 150 -14.91 -2.48 9.57
N ASP A 151 -14.91 -3.64 8.89
CA ASP A 151 -15.71 -4.79 9.29
C ASP A 151 -15.27 -5.36 10.65
N LEU A 152 -13.96 -5.47 10.90
CA LEU A 152 -13.43 -5.90 12.20
C LEU A 152 -13.86 -4.96 13.34
N LEU A 153 -13.74 -3.64 13.15
CA LEU A 153 -14.16 -2.64 14.15
C LEU A 153 -15.67 -2.68 14.41
N ARG A 154 -16.47 -2.87 13.34
CA ARG A 154 -17.93 -3.04 13.42
C ARG A 154 -18.30 -4.28 14.23
N GLN A 155 -17.73 -5.44 13.91
CA GLN A 155 -18.01 -6.72 14.58
C GLN A 155 -17.65 -6.71 16.06
N ARG A 156 -16.60 -5.99 16.45
CA ARG A 156 -16.19 -5.83 17.85
C ARG A 156 -17.08 -4.89 18.65
N GLY A 157 -17.98 -4.15 18.00
CA GLY A 157 -18.77 -3.14 18.69
C GLY A 157 -18.00 -1.84 18.97
N GLU A 158 -16.78 -1.69 18.43
CA GLU A 158 -15.86 -0.60 18.78
C GLU A 158 -16.19 0.69 18.01
N ARG A 159 -16.29 0.61 16.67
CA ARG A 159 -16.60 1.72 15.74
C ARG A 159 -17.29 1.22 14.47
N MET A 160 -17.55 2.10 13.50
CA MET A 160 -18.05 1.74 12.17
C MET A 160 -19.43 1.07 12.13
N GLN A 161 -20.31 1.32 13.11
CA GLN A 161 -21.64 0.68 13.16
C GLN A 161 -22.58 1.06 12.01
N TRP A 162 -22.33 2.19 11.37
CA TRP A 162 -23.07 2.64 10.19
C TRP A 162 -22.64 1.95 8.90
N TYR A 163 -21.44 1.36 8.89
CA TYR A 163 -20.78 0.83 7.71
C TYR A 163 -21.46 -0.44 7.20
N GLN A 164 -21.79 -0.45 5.91
CA GLN A 164 -22.51 -1.50 5.19
C GLN A 164 -21.75 -1.88 3.92
N ASP A 165 -20.45 -2.15 4.07
CA ASP A 165 -19.58 -2.68 3.03
C ASP A 165 -19.37 -1.72 1.84
N GLU A 166 -19.53 -0.41 2.04
CA GLU A 166 -19.42 0.60 0.98
C GLU A 166 -18.05 0.56 0.29
N LEU A 167 -16.97 0.36 1.04
CA LEU A 167 -15.61 0.23 0.45
C LEU A 167 -15.45 -1.05 -0.37
N LEU A 168 -16.10 -2.15 0.00
CA LEU A 168 -16.10 -3.37 -0.80
C LEU A 168 -16.87 -3.15 -2.11
N HIS A 169 -17.99 -2.43 -2.07
CA HIS A 169 -18.71 -2.05 -3.30
C HIS A 169 -17.84 -1.20 -4.23
N MET A 170 -17.10 -0.22 -3.69
CA MET A 170 -16.14 0.56 -4.46
C MET A 170 -14.99 -0.31 -5.01
N ALA A 171 -14.45 -1.23 -4.21
CA ALA A 171 -13.41 -2.16 -4.65
C ALA A 171 -13.88 -3.07 -5.80
N LYS A 172 -15.12 -3.57 -5.74
CA LYS A 172 -15.75 -4.33 -6.83
C LYS A 172 -15.91 -3.48 -8.09
N GLU A 173 -16.39 -2.25 -7.95
CA GLU A 173 -16.54 -1.31 -9.06
C GLU A 173 -15.19 -1.07 -9.77
N LEU A 174 -14.12 -0.87 -9.00
CA LEU A 174 -12.78 -0.70 -9.51
C LEU A 174 -12.26 -1.97 -10.18
N GLY A 175 -12.41 -3.13 -9.55
CA GLY A 175 -12.00 -4.42 -10.11
C GLY A 175 -12.58 -4.64 -11.51
N HIS A 176 -13.88 -4.38 -11.69
CA HIS A 176 -14.50 -4.50 -13.02
C HIS A 176 -13.94 -3.52 -14.05
N ARG A 177 -13.44 -2.35 -13.64
CA ARG A 177 -12.82 -1.38 -14.55
C ARG A 177 -11.39 -1.76 -14.92
N LEU A 178 -10.73 -2.56 -14.09
CA LEU A 178 -9.40 -3.09 -14.36
C LEU A 178 -9.45 -4.39 -15.20
N LEU A 179 -10.52 -5.19 -15.10
CA LEU A 179 -10.68 -6.43 -15.87
C LEU A 179 -10.41 -6.31 -17.39
N PRO A 180 -10.86 -5.25 -18.10
CA PRO A 180 -10.56 -5.09 -19.52
C PRO A 180 -9.07 -5.10 -19.87
N ALA A 181 -8.18 -4.77 -18.93
CA ALA A 181 -6.74 -4.83 -19.15
C ALA A 181 -6.24 -6.26 -19.40
N PHE A 182 -6.90 -7.28 -18.87
CA PHE A 182 -6.53 -8.69 -19.01
C PHE A 182 -7.01 -9.32 -20.32
N ASN A 183 -7.77 -8.59 -21.13
CA ASN A 183 -8.26 -9.06 -22.42
C ASN A 183 -7.15 -8.99 -23.49
N THR A 184 -6.10 -9.79 -23.30
CA THR A 184 -4.95 -9.93 -24.20
C THR A 184 -4.83 -11.36 -24.68
N SER A 185 -4.11 -11.58 -25.80
CA SER A 185 -3.89 -12.93 -26.33
C SER A 185 -2.99 -13.81 -25.45
N SER A 186 -2.16 -13.21 -24.58
CA SER A 186 -1.24 -13.92 -23.68
C SER A 186 -1.81 -14.14 -22.28
N GLY A 187 -2.92 -13.48 -21.93
CA GLY A 187 -3.44 -13.40 -20.56
C GLY A 187 -2.69 -12.40 -19.66
N LEU A 188 -1.56 -11.84 -20.12
CA LEU A 188 -0.86 -10.79 -19.37
C LEU A 188 -1.61 -9.45 -19.53
N PRO A 189 -1.82 -8.68 -18.46
CA PRO A 189 -2.58 -7.44 -18.55
C PRO A 189 -1.82 -6.35 -19.32
N TYR A 190 -2.56 -5.53 -20.05
CA TYR A 190 -2.08 -4.23 -20.51
C TYR A 190 -1.59 -3.40 -19.31
N PRO A 191 -0.50 -2.61 -19.45
CA PRO A 191 0.02 -1.80 -18.36
C PRO A 191 -0.94 -0.66 -17.96
N LYS A 192 -1.85 -0.28 -18.87
CA LYS A 192 -2.74 0.87 -18.72
C LYS A 192 -4.17 0.51 -19.11
N VAL A 193 -5.11 1.21 -18.49
CA VAL A 193 -6.55 1.08 -18.76
C VAL A 193 -7.23 2.42 -18.58
N ASN A 194 -8.26 2.71 -19.39
CA ASN A 194 -9.14 3.84 -19.15
C ASN A 194 -10.24 3.44 -18.15
N LEU A 195 -10.39 4.18 -17.05
CA LEU A 195 -11.35 3.83 -15.99
C LEU A 195 -12.83 3.85 -16.45
N ARG A 196 -13.16 4.61 -17.50
CA ARG A 196 -14.51 4.64 -18.08
C ARG A 196 -14.68 3.71 -19.28
N TYR A 197 -13.69 3.68 -20.17
CA TYR A 197 -13.79 3.02 -21.48
C TYR A 197 -13.01 1.71 -21.58
N GLY A 198 -12.33 1.26 -20.53
CA GLY A 198 -11.47 0.08 -20.54
C GLY A 198 -10.35 0.21 -21.57
N VAL A 199 -10.29 -0.72 -22.51
CA VAL A 199 -9.32 -0.76 -23.63
C VAL A 199 -10.00 -0.53 -24.99
N LEU A 200 -11.23 -0.01 -25.00
CA LEU A 200 -12.00 0.21 -26.24
C LEU A 200 -11.46 1.40 -27.05
N ASN A 201 -10.80 1.12 -28.17
CA ASN A 201 -10.32 2.16 -29.08
C ASN A 201 -11.43 2.71 -30.00
N PRO A 202 -11.40 4.02 -30.35
CA PRO A 202 -10.40 5.03 -29.98
C PRO A 202 -10.68 5.74 -28.65
N LEU A 203 -11.75 5.38 -27.93
CA LEU A 203 -12.22 6.10 -26.75
C LEU A 203 -11.25 6.00 -25.56
N SER A 204 -10.68 4.81 -25.33
CA SER A 204 -9.77 4.50 -24.23
C SER A 204 -8.44 5.25 -24.32
N ARG A 205 -7.92 5.46 -25.54
CA ARG A 205 -6.57 6.01 -25.82
C ARG A 205 -5.44 5.14 -25.26
N THR A 206 -5.72 3.84 -25.09
CA THR A 206 -4.80 2.79 -24.58
C THR A 206 -5.30 1.42 -25.04
N GLY A 207 -4.59 0.33 -24.72
CA GLY A 207 -4.89 -1.04 -25.18
C GLY A 207 -4.18 -1.41 -26.48
N THR A 208 -3.12 -0.68 -26.84
CA THR A 208 -2.26 -0.96 -28.00
C THR A 208 -0.82 -1.25 -27.62
N GLU A 209 -0.51 -1.19 -26.32
CA GLU A 209 0.79 -1.44 -25.74
C GLU A 209 1.15 -2.93 -25.88
N SER A 210 2.34 -3.22 -26.43
CA SER A 210 2.83 -4.59 -26.62
C SER A 210 3.63 -5.11 -25.42
N ASP A 211 4.09 -4.21 -24.57
CA ASP A 211 5.07 -4.49 -23.53
C ASP A 211 4.48 -4.16 -22.16
N THR A 212 4.73 -5.03 -21.18
CA THR A 212 4.40 -4.82 -19.77
C THR A 212 5.58 -5.25 -18.90
N CYS A 213 5.77 -4.60 -17.75
CA CYS A 213 6.85 -4.96 -16.84
C CYS A 213 6.50 -6.21 -16.02
N THR A 214 7.48 -7.01 -15.61
CA THR A 214 7.23 -8.25 -14.84
C THR A 214 6.50 -7.96 -13.52
N ALA A 215 6.85 -6.88 -12.82
CA ALA A 215 6.13 -6.48 -11.61
C ALA A 215 4.69 -6.03 -11.90
N CYS A 216 4.48 -5.34 -13.03
CA CYS A 216 3.19 -4.83 -13.45
C CYS A 216 2.19 -5.96 -13.71
N ALA A 217 2.64 -7.05 -14.31
CA ALA A 217 1.84 -8.25 -14.54
C ALA A 217 1.76 -9.18 -13.31
N GLY A 218 2.83 -9.25 -12.51
CA GLY A 218 2.95 -10.21 -11.40
C GLY A 218 2.34 -9.76 -10.08
N THR A 219 2.11 -8.47 -9.87
CA THR A 219 1.60 -7.91 -8.61
C THR A 219 0.12 -7.55 -8.72
N MET A 220 -0.70 -8.55 -9.06
CA MET A 220 -2.16 -8.43 -9.20
C MET A 220 -2.92 -9.44 -8.33
N ILE A 221 -2.33 -10.62 -8.10
CA ILE A 221 -3.05 -11.77 -7.56
C ILE A 221 -3.57 -11.59 -6.13
N LEU A 222 -2.86 -10.87 -5.25
CA LEU A 222 -3.27 -10.73 -3.85
C LEU A 222 -4.57 -9.94 -3.74
N GLU A 223 -4.64 -8.79 -4.42
CA GLU A 223 -5.79 -7.90 -4.39
C GLU A 223 -6.99 -8.53 -5.12
N PHE A 224 -6.77 -9.14 -6.29
CA PHE A 224 -7.84 -9.77 -7.07
C PHE A 224 -8.36 -11.07 -6.43
N ALA A 225 -7.50 -11.88 -5.80
CA ALA A 225 -7.94 -13.02 -5.02
C ALA A 225 -8.72 -12.58 -3.78
N ALA A 226 -8.23 -11.58 -3.02
CA ALA A 226 -8.96 -11.03 -1.89
C ALA A 226 -10.32 -10.47 -2.31
N LEU A 227 -10.39 -9.73 -3.42
CA LEU A 227 -11.63 -9.22 -3.97
C LEU A 227 -12.59 -10.36 -4.33
N SER A 228 -12.12 -11.45 -4.95
CA SER A 228 -12.97 -12.60 -5.27
C SER A 228 -13.56 -13.24 -4.02
N ARG A 229 -12.75 -13.42 -2.97
CA ARG A 229 -13.19 -14.04 -1.72
C ARG A 229 -14.18 -13.17 -0.96
N LEU A 230 -13.96 -11.85 -0.93
CA LEU A 230 -14.82 -10.90 -0.22
C LEU A 230 -16.11 -10.61 -0.99
N SER A 231 -16.05 -10.53 -2.32
CA SER A 231 -17.21 -10.21 -3.18
C SER A 231 -18.04 -11.40 -3.60
N GLY A 232 -17.48 -12.61 -3.57
CA GLY A 232 -18.07 -13.84 -4.10
C GLY A 232 -17.94 -14.02 -5.61
N GLU A 233 -17.22 -13.15 -6.32
CA GLU A 233 -17.07 -13.20 -7.77
C GLU A 233 -15.69 -13.75 -8.18
N SER A 234 -15.64 -14.96 -8.73
CA SER A 234 -14.38 -15.64 -9.06
C SER A 234 -13.61 -15.01 -10.23
N VAL A 235 -14.28 -14.19 -11.05
CA VAL A 235 -13.72 -13.56 -12.25
C VAL A 235 -12.44 -12.77 -11.96
N PHE A 236 -12.29 -12.20 -10.75
CA PHE A 236 -11.09 -11.44 -10.43
C PHE A 236 -9.88 -12.39 -10.25
N GLU A 237 -9.99 -13.44 -9.44
CA GLU A 237 -8.93 -14.42 -9.20
C GLU A 237 -8.57 -15.19 -10.48
N GLU A 238 -9.58 -15.59 -11.27
CA GLU A 238 -9.39 -16.35 -12.51
C GLU A 238 -8.57 -15.61 -13.59
N ASN A 239 -8.69 -14.28 -13.69
CA ASN A 239 -7.93 -13.50 -14.67
C ASN A 239 -6.49 -13.21 -14.23
N CYS A 240 -6.13 -13.49 -12.98
CA CYS A 240 -4.79 -13.23 -12.42
C CYS A 240 -3.96 -14.50 -12.19
N THR A 241 -4.48 -15.67 -12.54
CA THR A 241 -3.84 -16.99 -12.34
C THR A 241 -3.34 -17.57 -13.65
#